data_AF-A0A520WB21-F1
#
_entry.id   AF-A0A520WB21-F1
#
_cell.length_a   1.000
_cell.length_b   1.000
_cell.length_c   1.000
_cell.angle_alpha   90.00
_cell.angle_beta   90.00
_cell.angle_gamma   90.00
#
_symmetry.space_group_name_H-M   'P 1'
#
loop_
_entity.id
_entity.type
_entity.pdbx_description
1 polymer ?
#
loop_
_entity_poly.entity_id
_entity_poly.type
_entity_poly.pdbx_seq_one_letter_code
_entity_poly.pdbx_strand_id
1 'polypeptide(L)'
;MDVKTQYWLNENRNTVSQFLTWIIALVLWGPGIPLAFGALGGNSDMAVGLAVVTSATALGLLIVGTSVVTAYKNLTADIPEEALGLAHAQAEKKNPFGFFTAVTILLPVAILAGHLLVLF
;
A
#
# COMPACT_ATOMS: atom_id res chain seq x y z
N MET A 1 -24.62 19.61 6.02
CA MET A 1 -24.05 18.31 5.66
C MET A 1 -24.41 17.36 6.77
N ASP A 2 -25.11 16.28 6.46
CA ASP A 2 -25.54 15.31 7.48
C ASP A 2 -24.32 14.57 8.09
N VAL A 3 -24.54 13.92 9.23
CA VAL A 3 -23.48 13.20 9.96
C VAL A 3 -22.91 12.06 9.11
N LYS A 4 -23.74 11.41 8.30
CA LYS A 4 -23.34 10.28 7.44
C LYS A 4 -22.38 10.72 6.34
N THR A 5 -22.65 11.83 5.67
CA THR A 5 -21.77 12.40 4.64
C THR A 5 -20.48 12.93 5.25
N GLN A 6 -20.54 13.54 6.44
CA GLN A 6 -19.34 13.94 7.18
C GLN A 6 -18.44 12.75 7.53
N TYR A 7 -19.03 11.67 8.04
CA TYR A 7 -18.31 10.43 8.35
C TYR A 7 -17.69 9.82 7.09
N TRP A 8 -18.47 9.67 6.02
CA TRP A 8 -17.99 9.11 4.76
C TRP A 8 -16.82 9.91 4.18
N LEU A 9 -16.89 11.25 4.18
CA LEU A 9 -15.80 12.12 3.71
C LEU A 9 -14.53 11.96 4.56
N ASN A 10 -14.67 11.86 5.89
CA ASN A 10 -13.52 11.68 6.78
C ASN A 10 -12.86 10.31 6.58
N GLU A 11 -13.65 9.25 6.48
CA GLU A 11 -13.13 7.89 6.24
C GLU A 11 -12.50 7.75 4.86
N ASN A 12 -13.07 8.38 3.83
CA ASN A 12 -12.48 8.43 2.49
C ASN A 12 -11.09 9.09 2.56
N ARG A 13 -10.98 10.28 3.17
CA ARG A 13 -9.70 11.00 3.33
C ARG A 13 -8.68 10.20 4.13
N ASN A 14 -9.09 9.56 5.21
CA ASN A 14 -8.23 8.70 6.01
C ASN A 14 -7.69 7.52 5.19
N THR A 15 -8.56 6.87 4.41
CA THR A 15 -8.19 5.74 3.56
C THR A 15 -7.22 6.14 2.45
N VAL A 16 -7.47 7.28 1.79
CA VAL A 16 -6.55 7.84 0.79
C VAL A 16 -5.19 8.16 1.43
N SER A 17 -5.18 8.75 2.62
CA SER A 17 -3.94 9.04 3.37
C SER A 17 -3.18 7.76 3.72
N GLN A 18 -3.88 6.70 4.15
CA GLN A 18 -3.28 5.39 4.44
C GLN A 18 -2.69 4.77 3.18
N PHE A 19 -3.36 4.88 2.03
CA PHE A 19 -2.85 4.37 0.76
C PHE A 19 -1.58 5.10 0.32
N LEU A 20 -1.55 6.43 0.43
CA LEU A 20 -0.35 7.23 0.16
C LEU A 20 0.79 6.88 1.13
N THR A 21 0.49 6.69 2.40
CA THR A 21 1.46 6.27 3.42
C THR A 21 2.06 4.90 3.07
N TRP A 22 1.22 3.96 2.61
CA TRP A 22 1.66 2.66 2.14
C TRP A 22 2.59 2.77 0.92
N ILE A 23 2.28 3.63 -0.05
CA ILE A 23 3.16 3.90 -1.20
C ILE A 23 4.51 4.43 -0.74
N ILE A 24 4.53 5.42 0.17
CA ILE A 24 5.76 6.01 0.69
C ILE A 24 6.61 4.95 1.41
N ALA A 25 5.99 4.13 2.27
CA ALA A 25 6.68 3.05 2.98
C ALA A 25 7.31 2.05 2.01
N LEU A 26 6.59 1.69 0.94
CA LEU A 26 7.07 0.77 -0.10
C LEU A 26 8.24 1.36 -0.89
N VAL A 27 8.18 2.65 -1.25
CA VAL A 27 9.26 3.36 -1.95
C VAL A 27 10.52 3.49 -1.08
N LEU A 28 10.38 3.70 0.23
CA LEU A 28 11.52 3.75 1.16
C LEU A 28 12.12 2.38 1.42
N TRP A 29 11.30 1.34 1.45
CA TRP A 29 11.75 -0.04 1.66
C TRP A 29 12.58 -0.58 0.49
N GLY A 30 12.22 -0.26 -0.76
CA GLY A 30 12.90 -0.75 -1.96
C GLY A 30 14.43 -0.50 -2.03
N PRO A 31 14.95 0.71 -1.76
CA PRO A 31 16.39 0.93 -1.66
C PRO A 31 16.96 0.51 -0.29
N GLY A 32 16.12 0.38 0.75
CA GLY A 32 16.56 0.18 2.13
C GLY A 32 17.37 -1.11 2.33
N ILE A 33 16.92 -2.23 1.77
CA ILE A 33 17.60 -3.52 1.94
C ILE A 33 18.95 -3.56 1.19
N PRO A 34 19.05 -3.19 -0.10
CA PRO A 34 20.35 -3.11 -0.78
C PRO A 34 21.35 -2.20 -0.09
N LEU A 35 20.90 -1.02 0.39
CA LEU A 35 21.76 -0.09 1.11
C LEU A 35 22.25 -0.67 2.44
N ALA A 36 21.37 -1.31 3.21
CA ALA A 36 21.74 -1.96 4.47
C ALA A 36 22.75 -3.09 4.22
N PHE A 37 22.54 -3.91 3.19
CA PHE A 37 23.46 -5.00 2.87
C PHE A 37 24.86 -4.49 2.51
N GLY A 38 24.95 -3.45 1.68
CA GLY A 38 26.21 -2.80 1.35
C GLY A 38 26.91 -2.18 2.57
N ALA A 39 26.15 -1.52 3.45
CA ALA A 39 26.70 -0.90 4.67
C ALA A 39 27.21 -1.94 5.69
N LEU A 40 26.63 -3.14 5.72
CA LEU A 40 27.01 -4.23 6.62
C LEU A 40 28.15 -5.12 6.07
N GLY A 41 28.73 -4.75 4.93
CA GLY A 41 29.89 -5.43 4.34
C GLY A 41 29.57 -6.68 3.52
N GLY A 42 28.30 -6.91 3.17
CA GLY A 42 27.93 -7.88 2.13
C GLY A 42 28.21 -9.37 2.45
N ASN A 43 28.30 -9.76 3.73
CA ASN A 43 28.59 -11.15 4.10
C ASN A 43 27.33 -12.03 4.16
N SER A 44 27.53 -13.35 4.14
CA SER A 44 26.46 -14.35 4.09
C SER A 44 25.49 -14.30 5.27
N ASP A 45 25.99 -14.06 6.48
CA ASP A 45 25.15 -14.04 7.68
C ASP A 45 24.21 -12.84 7.66
N MET A 46 24.70 -11.69 7.19
CA MET A 46 23.89 -10.50 6.96
C MET A 46 22.88 -10.70 5.83
N ALA A 47 23.26 -11.39 4.76
CA ALA A 47 22.35 -11.70 3.66
C ALA A 47 21.14 -12.49 4.14
N VAL A 48 21.36 -13.55 4.92
CA VAL A 48 20.28 -14.38 5.50
C VAL A 48 19.40 -13.57 6.43
N GLY A 49 19.98 -12.78 7.34
CA GLY A 49 19.22 -11.93 8.25
C GLY A 49 18.33 -10.93 7.51
N LEU A 50 18.88 -10.23 6.52
CA LEU A 50 18.14 -9.29 5.69
C LEU A 50 17.08 -9.96 4.82
N ALA A 51 17.32 -11.19 4.35
CA ALA A 51 16.36 -11.98 3.59
C ALA A 51 15.10 -12.29 4.41
N VAL A 52 15.26 -12.62 5.70
CA VAL A 52 14.14 -12.85 6.62
C VAL A 52 13.38 -11.55 6.87
N VAL A 53 14.09 -10.46 7.18
CA VAL A 53 13.48 -9.15 7.45
C VAL A 53 12.69 -8.67 6.22
N THR A 54 13.30 -8.70 5.04
CA THR A 54 12.62 -8.24 3.81
C THR A 54 11.40 -9.09 3.47
N SER A 55 11.43 -10.40 3.72
CA SER A 55 10.28 -11.28 3.47
C SER A 55 9.12 -10.95 4.41
N ALA A 56 9.41 -10.72 5.69
CA ALA A 56 8.40 -10.30 6.67
C ALA A 56 7.82 -8.91 6.32
N THR A 57 8.66 -7.96 5.92
CA THR A 57 8.22 -6.63 5.48
C THR A 57 7.35 -6.72 4.23
N ALA A 58 7.70 -7.54 3.25
CA ALA A 58 6.91 -7.74 2.03
C ALA A 58 5.50 -8.26 2.35
N LEU A 59 5.40 -9.24 3.25
CA LEU A 59 4.11 -9.76 3.71
C LEU A 59 3.28 -8.69 4.43
N GLY A 60 3.91 -7.92 5.33
CA GLY A 60 3.24 -6.83 6.03
C GLY A 60 2.71 -5.76 5.07
N LEU A 61 3.53 -5.33 4.11
CA LEU A 61 3.12 -4.38 3.08
C LEU A 61 1.98 -4.94 2.21
N LEU A 62 2.04 -6.21 1.81
CA LEU A 62 0.98 -6.83 1.02
C LEU A 62 -0.35 -6.84 1.78
N ILE A 63 -0.34 -7.25 3.04
CA ILE A 63 -1.55 -7.30 3.90
C ILE A 63 -2.13 -5.91 4.09
N VAL A 64 -1.30 -4.94 4.50
CA VAL A 64 -1.74 -3.57 4.77
C VAL A 64 -2.31 -2.94 3.51
N GLY A 65 -1.58 -3.00 2.39
CA GLY A 65 -2.03 -2.41 1.14
C GLY A 65 -3.35 -3.02 0.67
N THR A 66 -3.48 -4.36 0.69
CA THR A 66 -4.70 -5.04 0.24
C THR A 66 -5.89 -4.68 1.12
N SER A 67 -5.65 -4.53 2.43
CA SER A 67 -6.68 -4.10 3.39
C SER A 67 -7.16 -2.67 3.10
N VAL A 68 -6.23 -1.75 2.81
CA VAL A 68 -6.55 -0.36 2.46
C VAL A 68 -7.34 -0.27 1.15
N VAL A 69 -6.91 -0.98 0.10
CA VAL A 69 -7.64 -1.00 -1.19
C VAL A 69 -9.03 -1.60 -1.03
N THR A 70 -9.17 -2.64 -0.21
CA THR A 70 -10.47 -3.25 0.10
C THR A 70 -11.37 -2.29 0.88
N ALA A 71 -10.85 -1.63 1.91
CA ALA A 71 -11.57 -0.62 2.67
C ALA A 71 -12.03 0.53 1.76
N TYR A 72 -11.17 0.98 0.85
CA TYR A 72 -11.50 2.04 -0.09
C TYR A 72 -12.63 1.64 -1.05
N LYS A 73 -12.58 0.41 -1.56
CA LYS A 73 -13.64 -0.15 -2.41
C LYS A 73 -14.97 -0.21 -1.68
N ASN A 74 -14.97 -0.63 -0.40
CA ASN A 74 -16.18 -0.70 0.42
C ASN A 74 -16.75 0.69 0.68
N LEU A 75 -15.92 1.67 1.04
CA LEU A 75 -16.34 3.07 1.23
C LEU A 75 -16.96 3.68 -0.04
N THR A 76 -16.48 3.26 -1.22
CA THR A 76 -17.02 3.71 -2.51
C THR A 76 -18.34 3.04 -2.85
N ALA A 77 -18.55 1.80 -2.39
CA ALA A 77 -19.85 1.13 -2.51
C ALA A 77 -20.91 1.77 -1.59
N ASP A 78 -20.49 2.26 -0.43
CA ASP A 78 -21.35 2.83 0.62
C ASP A 78 -21.53 4.36 0.53
N ILE A 79 -21.36 4.95 -0.67
CA ILE A 79 -21.57 6.40 -0.87
C ILE A 79 -23.02 6.78 -0.49
N PRO A 80 -23.23 7.78 0.39
CA PRO A 80 -24.56 8.26 0.74
C PRO A 80 -25.33 8.81 -0.47
N GLU A 81 -26.63 8.54 -0.55
CA GLU A 81 -27.48 9.00 -1.66
C GLU A 81 -27.43 10.53 -1.86
N GLU A 82 -27.40 11.27 -0.75
CA GLU A 82 -27.29 12.73 -0.72
C GLU A 82 -25.98 13.25 -1.34
N ALA A 83 -24.92 12.44 -1.31
CA ALA A 83 -23.61 12.78 -1.84
C ALA A 83 -23.45 12.41 -3.32
N LEU A 84 -24.38 11.62 -3.90
CA LEU A 84 -24.28 11.14 -5.29
C LEU A 84 -24.26 12.27 -6.34
N GLY A 85 -24.84 13.42 -6.03
CA GLY A 85 -24.79 14.60 -6.90
C GLY A 85 -23.47 15.36 -6.88
N LEU A 86 -22.56 15.03 -5.96
CA LEU A 86 -21.29 15.75 -5.79
C LEU A 86 -20.24 15.26 -6.79
N ALA A 87 -19.47 16.19 -7.35
CA ALA A 87 -18.35 15.87 -8.26
C ALA A 87 -17.34 14.91 -7.63
N HIS A 88 -17.08 15.05 -6.32
CA HIS A 88 -16.18 14.14 -5.59
C HIS A 88 -16.71 12.70 -5.60
N ALA A 89 -17.96 12.47 -5.22
CA ALA A 89 -18.56 11.12 -5.23
C ALA A 89 -18.58 10.49 -6.63
N GLN A 90 -18.80 11.29 -7.67
CA GLN A 90 -18.73 10.83 -9.06
C GLN A 90 -17.30 10.45 -9.49
N ALA A 91 -16.28 11.14 -8.98
CA ALA A 91 -14.89 10.77 -9.18
C ALA A 91 -14.55 9.46 -8.44
N GLU A 92 -14.98 9.32 -7.18
CA GLU A 92 -14.76 8.12 -6.37
C GLU A 92 -15.29 6.85 -7.05
N LYS A 93 -16.49 6.92 -7.66
CA LYS A 93 -17.07 5.80 -8.43
C LYS A 93 -16.24 5.33 -9.63
N LYS A 94 -15.39 6.19 -10.17
CA LYS A 94 -14.54 5.90 -11.33
C LYS A 94 -13.13 5.44 -10.94
N ASN A 95 -12.85 5.28 -9.64
CA ASN A 95 -11.56 4.81 -9.18
C ASN A 95 -11.22 3.43 -9.75
N PRO A 96 -10.01 3.23 -10.31
CA PRO A 96 -9.63 1.99 -10.95
C PRO A 96 -9.17 0.94 -9.91
N PHE A 97 -10.08 0.46 -9.05
CA PHE A 97 -9.74 -0.46 -7.96
C PHE A 97 -9.02 -1.73 -8.43
N GLY A 98 -9.35 -2.26 -9.61
CA GLY A 98 -8.63 -3.41 -10.17
C GLY A 98 -7.14 -3.13 -10.40
N PHE A 99 -6.80 -1.91 -10.85
CA PHE A 99 -5.42 -1.47 -10.99
C PHE A 99 -4.75 -1.32 -9.61
N PHE A 100 -5.41 -0.68 -8.64
CA PHE A 100 -4.85 -0.54 -7.29
C PHE A 100 -4.58 -1.90 -6.63
N THR A 101 -5.51 -2.85 -6.73
CA THR A 101 -5.30 -4.22 -6.24
C THR A 101 -4.09 -4.87 -6.92
N ALA A 102 -3.99 -4.79 -8.24
CA ALA A 102 -2.85 -5.37 -8.98
C ALA A 102 -1.51 -4.76 -8.54
N VAL A 103 -1.44 -3.43 -8.46
CA VAL A 103 -0.24 -2.70 -8.01
C VAL A 103 0.17 -3.11 -6.60
N THR A 104 -0.80 -3.24 -5.71
CA THR A 104 -0.58 -3.59 -4.30
C THR A 104 -0.01 -4.99 -4.12
N ILE A 105 -0.30 -5.90 -5.05
CA ILE A 105 0.26 -7.26 -5.06
C ILE A 105 1.62 -7.28 -5.77
N LEU A 106 1.69 -6.69 -6.97
CA LEU A 106 2.86 -6.81 -7.83
C LEU A 106 4.08 -6.06 -7.30
N LEU A 107 3.90 -4.88 -6.70
CA LEU A 107 5.03 -4.07 -6.23
C LEU A 107 5.80 -4.73 -5.07
N PRO A 108 5.16 -5.20 -3.97
CA PRO A 108 5.88 -5.91 -2.91
C PRO A 108 6.62 -7.15 -3.42
N VAL A 109 6.00 -7.91 -4.33
CA VAL A 109 6.60 -9.11 -4.92
C VAL A 109 7.82 -8.77 -5.77
N ALA A 110 7.71 -7.77 -6.65
CA ALA A 110 8.81 -7.34 -7.51
C ALA A 110 10.00 -6.81 -6.69
N ILE A 111 9.73 -6.01 -5.66
CA ILE A 111 10.78 -5.48 -4.78
C ILE A 111 11.41 -6.60 -3.95
N LEU A 112 10.62 -7.52 -3.40
CA LEU A 112 11.13 -8.68 -2.68
C LEU A 112 12.06 -9.52 -3.57
N ALA A 113 11.63 -9.81 -4.81
CA ALA A 113 12.47 -10.53 -5.76
C ALA A 113 13.78 -9.79 -6.04
N GLY A 114 13.72 -8.47 -6.22
CA GLY A 114 14.91 -7.62 -6.37
C GLY A 114 15.84 -7.67 -5.15
N HIS A 115 15.28 -7.63 -3.93
CA HIS A 115 16.07 -7.78 -2.71
C HIS A 115 16.78 -9.14 -2.65
N LEU A 116 16.07 -10.23 -2.95
CA LEU A 116 16.65 -11.57 -2.93
C LEU A 116 17.77 -11.74 -3.97
N LEU A 117 17.65 -11.10 -5.15
CA LEU A 117 18.73 -11.08 -6.16
C LEU A 117 19.97 -10.29 -5.73
N VAL A 118 19.82 -9.34 -4.80
CA VAL A 118 20.97 -8.58 -4.27
C VAL A 118 21.65 -9.33 -3.13
N LEU A 119 20.88 -10.12 -2.37
CA LEU A 119 21.37 -10.84 -1.19
C LEU A 119 22.01 -12.20 -1.55
N PHE A 120 21.69 -12.81 -2.69
CA PHE A 120 22.13 -14.14 -3.12
C PHE A 120 22.54 -14.18 -4.58
#